data_AF-A0A7J7L2D9-F1
#
_entry.id   AF-A0A7J7L2D9-F1
#
_cell.length_a   1.000
_cell.length_b   1.000
_cell.length_c   1.000
_cell.angle_alpha   90.00
_cell.angle_beta   90.00
_cell.angle_gamma   90.00
#
_symmetry.space_group_name_H-M   'P 1'
#
loop_
_entity.id
_entity.type
_entity.pdbx_description
1 polymer ?
#
loop_
_entity_poly.entity_id
_entity_poly.type
_entity_poly.pdbx_seq_one_letter_code
_entity_poly.pdbx_strand_id
1 'polypeptide(L)' 'MLSSFRCAVVTGGNKGIGHERCRQLASNGILVILTARDKKKGISAVENLKESGLSDVLFHQLDVKGPIRVLFHW' A
#
# COMPACT_ATOMS: atom_id res chain seq x y z
N MET A 1 18.38 14.93 -15.30
CA MET A 1 17.66 15.27 -14.05
C MET A 1 17.23 13.94 -13.43
N LEU A 2 17.78 13.54 -12.29
CA LEU A 2 17.31 12.35 -11.58
C LEU A 2 15.87 12.62 -11.13
N SER A 3 14.89 11.82 -11.58
CA SER A 3 13.52 11.96 -11.08
C SER A 3 13.51 11.53 -9.61
N SER A 4 12.89 12.35 -8.75
CA SER A 4 12.73 12.02 -7.34
C SER A 4 11.82 10.79 -7.21
N PHE A 5 12.34 9.69 -6.66
CA PHE A 5 11.54 8.51 -6.32
C PHE A 5 10.52 8.88 -5.23
N ARG A 6 9.23 8.62 -5.48
CA ARG A 6 8.16 8.92 -4.54
C ARG A 6 7.50 7.62 -4.08
N CYS A 7 7.37 7.49 -2.76
CA CYS A 7 6.65 6.40 -2.12
C CYS A 7 5.59 6.96 -1.17
N ALA A 8 4.42 6.35 -1.15
CA ALA A 8 3.32 6.71 -0.28
C ALA A 8 2.89 5.51 0.57
N VAL A 9 2.81 5.71 1.89
CA VAL A 9 2.23 4.72 2.81
C VAL A 9 0.77 5.08 3.03
N VAL A 10 -0.14 4.14 2.75
CA VAL A 10 -1.58 4.34 2.91
C VAL A 10 -2.10 3.46 4.04
N THR A 11 -2.42 4.08 5.18
CA THR A 11 -3.04 3.39 6.31
C THR A 11 -4.49 3.04 6.02
N GLY A 12 -4.89 1.79 6.28
CA GLY A 12 -6.26 1.33 5.99
C GLY A 12 -6.56 1.22 4.49
N GLY A 13 -5.53 0.98 3.68
CA GLY A 13 -5.64 0.95 2.22
C GLY A 13 -6.38 -0.27 1.66
N ASN A 14 -6.80 -1.23 2.48
CA ASN A 14 -7.45 -2.44 2.00
C ASN A 14 -8.94 -2.30 1.65
N LYS A 15 -9.57 -1.14 1.87
CA LYS A 15 -10.99 -0.92 1.54
C LYS A 15 -11.35 0.56 1.44
N GLY A 16 -12.51 0.84 0.83
CA GLY A 16 -13.11 2.17 0.78
C GLY A 16 -12.18 3.23 0.23
N ILE A 17 -12.14 4.40 0.89
CA ILE A 17 -11.36 5.56 0.44
C ILE A 17 -9.85 5.24 0.38
N GLY A 18 -9.33 4.49 1.35
CA GLY A 18 -7.92 4.11 1.36
C GLY A 18 -7.52 3.28 0.14
N HIS A 19 -8.39 2.37 -0.29
CA HIS A 19 -8.17 1.56 -1.48
C HIS A 19 -8.16 2.40 -2.76
N GLU A 20 -9.12 3.33 -2.88
CA GLU A 20 -9.15 4.25 -4.02
C GLU A 20 -7.95 5.19 -4.04
N ARG A 21 -7.46 5.64 -2.88
CA ARG A 21 -6.20 6.40 -2.80
C ARG A 21 -5.01 5.58 -3.28
N CYS A 22 -4.92 4.30 -2.93
CA CYS A 22 -3.87 3.41 -3.45
C CYS A 22 -3.92 3.34 -4.98
N ARG A 23 -5.12 3.16 -5.56
CA ARG A 23 -5.34 3.14 -7.01
C ARG A 23 -4.83 4.43 -7.67
N GLN A 24 -5.30 5.58 -7.21
CA GLN A 24 -4.94 6.88 -7.79
C GLN A 24 -3.44 7.20 -7.66
N LEU A 25 -2.82 6.87 -6.53
CA LEU A 25 -1.38 7.08 -6.33
C LEU A 25 -0.55 6.20 -7.27
N ALA A 26 -0.89 4.90 -7.36
CA ALA A 26 -0.20 3.98 -8.24
C ALA A 26 -0.39 4.33 -9.72
N SER A 27 -1.59 4.77 -10.14
CA SER A 27 -1.82 5.27 -11.51
C SER A 27 -1.00 6.51 -11.86
N ASN A 28 -0.52 7.25 -10.86
CA ASN A 28 0.37 8.40 -11.03
C ASN A 28 1.86 8.03 -10.92
N GLY A 29 2.20 6.73 -10.96
CA GLY A 29 3.58 6.23 -10.92
C GLY A 29 4.26 6.38 -9.56
N ILE A 30 3.48 6.43 -8.47
CA ILE A 30 3.99 6.46 -7.10
C ILE A 30 3.97 5.04 -6.53
N LEU A 31 5.08 4.60 -5.93
CA LEU A 31 5.09 3.32 -5.20
C LEU A 31 4.19 3.42 -3.98
N VAL A 32 3.18 2.56 -3.88
CA VAL A 32 2.25 2.53 -2.76
C VAL A 32 2.56 1.38 -1.82
N ILE A 33 2.76 1.68 -0.53
CA ILE A 33 2.71 0.69 0.55
C ILE A 33 1.29 0.72 1.13
N LEU A 34 0.46 -0.22 0.70
CA LEU A 34 -0.87 -0.45 1.22
C LEU A 34 -0.75 -1.13 2.58
N THR A 35 -1.35 -0.56 3.62
CA THR A 35 -1.37 -1.18 4.95
C THR A 35 -2.76 -1.54 5.43
N ALA A 36 -2.84 -2.62 6.19
CA ALA A 36 -4.05 -3.11 6.83
C ALA A 36 -3.73 -3.96 8.06
N ARG A 37 -4.70 -4.04 8.98
CA ARG A 37 -4.61 -4.91 10.16
C ARG A 37 -4.68 -6.40 9.79
N ASP A 38 -5.58 -6.72 8.87
CA ASP A 38 -5.82 -8.09 8.41
C ASP A 38 -4.95 -8.39 7.18
N LYS A 39 -4.03 -9.34 7.33
CA LYS A 39 -3.09 -9.74 6.27
C LYS A 39 -3.80 -10.26 5.02
N LYS A 40 -4.87 -11.05 5.16
CA LYS A 40 -5.59 -11.63 4.01
C LYS A 40 -6.30 -10.52 3.22
N LYS A 41 -6.98 -9.62 3.91
CA LYS A 41 -7.65 -8.48 3.27
C LYS A 41 -6.65 -7.52 2.61
N GLY A 42 -5.48 -7.35 3.21
CA GLY A 42 -4.39 -6.56 2.64
C GLY A 42 -3.84 -7.15 1.34
N ILE A 43 -3.53 -8.45 1.34
CA ILE A 43 -3.02 -9.16 0.15
C ILE A 43 -4.05 -9.11 -0.98
N SER A 44 -5.30 -9.47 -0.70
CA SER A 44 -6.38 -9.42 -1.70
C SER A 44 -6.58 -8.02 -2.29
N ALA A 45 -6.44 -6.96 -1.48
CA ALA A 45 -6.51 -5.59 -1.99
C ALA A 45 -5.36 -5.25 -2.94
N VAL A 46 -4.14 -5.76 -2.69
CA VAL A 46 -3.02 -5.58 -3.62
C VAL A 46 -3.22 -6.38 -4.91
N GLU A 47 -3.71 -7.61 -4.82
CA GLU A 47 -4.03 -8.45 -5.98
C GLU A 47 -5.05 -7.77 -6.89
N ASN A 48 -6.16 -7.26 -6.33
CA ASN A 48 -7.17 -6.52 -7.11
C ASN A 48 -6.60 -5.29 -7.85
N LEU A 49 -5.65 -4.57 -7.22
CA LEU A 49 -4.99 -3.42 -7.87
C LEU A 49 -4.04 -3.88 -8.99
N LYS A 50 -3.33 -4.99 -8.78
CA LYS A 50 -2.45 -5.59 -9.80
C LYS A 50 -3.22 -6.12 -10.99
N GLU A 51 -4.38 -6.76 -10.77
CA GLU A 51 -5.30 -7.19 -11.82
C GLU A 51 -5.84 -5.99 -12.63
N SER A 52 -5.91 -4.81 -12.01
CA SER A 52 -6.25 -3.54 -12.68
C SER A 52 -5.07 -2.90 -13.42
N GLY A 53 -3.92 -3.58 -13.54
CA GLY A 53 -2.73 -3.10 -14.23
C GLY A 53 -1.79 -2.25 -13.39
N LEU A 54 -1.99 -2.16 -12.06
CA LEU A 54 -1.18 -1.35 -11.16
C LEU A 54 -0.18 -2.23 -10.41
N SER A 55 1.05 -2.33 -10.92
CA SER A 55 2.12 -3.17 -10.36
C SER A 55 2.82 -2.55 -9.14
N ASP A 56 2.84 -1.22 -9.03
CA ASP A 56 3.59 -0.47 -8.01
C ASP A 56 2.85 -0.37 -6.68
N VAL A 57 2.28 -1.48 -6.22
CA VAL A 57 1.58 -1.60 -4.94
C VAL A 57 2.11 -2.79 -4.16
N LEU A 58 2.59 -2.53 -2.94
CA LEU A 58 3.09 -3.51 -1.99
C LEU A 58 2.22 -3.53 -0.74
N PHE A 59 2.13 -4.69 -0.10
CA PHE A 59 1.41 -4.84 1.17
C PHE A 59 2.38 -4.85 2.36
N HIS A 60 2.03 -4.11 3.41
CA HIS A 60 2.64 -4.28 4.74
C HIS A 60 1.56 -4.35 5.82
N GLN A 61 1.62 -5.35 6.68
CA GLN A 61 0.65 -5.46 7.78
C GLN A 61 0.93 -4.39 8.83
N LEU A 62 -0.07 -3.60 9.20
CA LEU A 62 0.05 -2.56 10.22
C LEU A 62 -1.22 -2.48 11.05
N ASP A 63 -1.04 -2.53 12.37
CA ASP A 63 -2.06 -2.11 13.33
C ASP A 63 -1.65 -0.79 13.98
N VAL A 64 -2.33 0.29 13.60
CA VAL A 64 -2.08 1.65 14.11
C VAL A 64 -2.43 1.81 15.59
N LYS A 65 -3.21 0.87 16.16
CA LYS A 65 -3.52 0.85 17.60
C LYS A 65 -2.56 -0.04 18.39
N GLY A 66 -1.75 -0.86 17.70
CA GLY A 66 -0.75 -1.72 18.31
C GLY A 66 0.58 -0.99 18.54
N PRO A 67 1.53 -1.62 19.24
CA PRO A 67 2.89 -1.09 19.33
C PRO A 67 3.48 -0.97 17.92
N ILE A 68 4.03 0.21 17.59
CA ILE A 68 4.71 0.44 16.33
C ILE A 68 5.95 -0.47 16.29
N ARG A 69 5.90 -1.51 15.46
CA ARG A 69 7.03 -2.40 15.20
C ARG A 69 7.74 -1.94 13.94
N VAL A 70 8.78 -1.12 14.09
CA VAL A 70 9.70 -0.79 13.00
C VAL A 70 10.77 -1.88 12.94
N LEU A 71 10.42 -3.05 12.40
CA LEU A 71 11.38 -4.12 12.16
C LEU A 71 11.90 -3.99 10.73
N PHE A 72 13.07 -3.38 10.58
CA PHE A 72 13.82 -3.46 9.33
C PHE A 72 14.50 -4.84 9.28
N HIS A 73 13.99 -5.74 8.44
CA HIS A 73 14.74 -6.91 7.97
C HIS A 73 15.00 -6.65 6.49
N TRP A 74 16.25 -6.36 6.15
CA TRP A 74 16.75 -6.35 4.78
C TRP A 74 17.31 -7.74 4.46
#